data_AF-A0A6I9PSP7-F1
#
_entry.id   AF-A0A6I9PSP7-F1
#
_cell.length_a   1.000
_cell.length_b   1.000
_cell.length_c   1.000
_cell.angle_alpha   90.00
_cell.angle_beta   90.00
_cell.angle_gamma   90.00
#
_symmetry.space_group_name_H-M   'P 1'
#
loop_
_entity.id
_entity.type
_entity.pdbx_description
1 polymer ?
#
loop_
_entity_poly.entity_id
_entity_poly.type
_entity_poly.pdbx_seq_one_letter_code
_entity_poly.pdbx_strand_id
1 'polypeptide(L)'
;MDSIPKLTFPGGLLMGCSPGFMNVPKIKGTHTAMKSGMLAAEAIFPKITAENPESETLGLHVPEYAENLKNSWVWKELYAVRNIRPSFHNYFGLYGGMVYTGIFYWICRGKEPWTLKHAGE
;
A
#
# COMPACT_ATOMS: atom_id res chain seq x y z
N MET A 1 4.43 -5.72 3.04
CA MET A 1 4.07 -4.27 3.03
C MET A 1 5.31 -3.39 3.05
N ASP A 2 6.46 -4.05 3.15
CA ASP A 2 7.78 -3.49 3.39
C ASP A 2 8.28 -2.60 2.24
N SER A 3 7.70 -2.77 1.04
CA SER A 3 8.10 -1.99 -0.14
C SER A 3 7.35 -0.66 -0.32
N ILE A 4 6.39 -0.30 0.53
CA ILE A 4 5.66 0.98 0.40
C ILE A 4 6.46 2.09 1.12
N PRO A 5 7.01 3.08 0.39
CA PRO A 5 7.79 4.16 1.00
C PRO A 5 6.89 5.17 1.71
N LYS A 6 7.50 6.16 2.37
CA LYS A 6 6.77 7.33 2.87
C LYS A 6 6.08 8.03 1.69
N LEU A 7 4.76 8.18 1.80
CA LEU A 7 3.90 8.62 0.69
C LEU A 7 3.77 10.15 0.56
N THR A 8 4.18 10.88 1.59
CA THR A 8 3.99 12.33 1.70
C THR A 8 5.33 12.99 1.96
N PHE A 9 5.56 14.14 1.33
CA PHE A 9 6.73 14.98 1.56
C PHE A 9 6.34 16.46 1.37
N PRO A 10 7.15 17.41 1.87
CA PRO A 10 6.87 18.84 1.68
C PRO A 10 6.69 19.19 0.21
N GLY A 11 5.49 19.64 -0.18
CA GLY A 11 5.16 20.03 -1.55
C GLY A 11 4.77 18.89 -2.49
N GLY A 12 4.61 17.64 -2.02
CA GLY A 12 4.22 16.55 -2.92
C GLY A 12 3.79 15.24 -2.24
N LEU A 13 3.24 14.36 -3.08
CA LEU A 13 2.59 13.10 -2.68
C LEU A 13 2.90 12.00 -3.70
N LEU A 14 3.01 10.76 -3.24
CA LEU A 14 3.15 9.57 -4.08
C LEU A 14 1.84 8.77 -4.10
N MET A 15 1.35 8.51 -5.30
CA MET A 15 0.10 7.77 -5.54
C MET A 15 0.23 6.85 -6.76
N GLY A 16 -0.74 5.97 -6.96
CA GLY A 16 -0.74 5.05 -8.09
C GLY A 16 0.23 3.88 -7.95
N CYS A 17 0.82 3.46 -9.07
CA CYS A 17 1.80 2.37 -9.11
C CYS A 17 3.21 2.80 -8.67
N SER A 18 3.51 4.10 -8.63
CA SER A 18 4.81 4.63 -8.22
C SER A 18 5.22 4.18 -6.80
N PRO A 19 4.36 4.29 -5.75
CA PRO A 19 4.66 3.77 -4.42
C PRO A 19 4.39 2.26 -4.26
N GLY A 20 4.01 1.55 -5.33
CA GLY A 20 3.88 0.08 -5.29
C GLY A 20 2.52 -0.46 -4.83
N PHE A 21 1.39 0.23 -5.10
CA PHE A 21 0.04 -0.26 -4.74
C PHE A 21 -0.50 -1.39 -5.64
N MET A 22 0.34 -2.33 -6.07
CA MET A 22 -0.06 -3.42 -6.96
C MET A 22 -0.40 -4.68 -6.18
N ASN A 23 -1.59 -5.24 -6.42
CA ASN A 23 -1.93 -6.59 -5.98
C ASN A 23 -1.30 -7.61 -6.94
N VAL A 24 -0.08 -8.04 -6.64
CA VAL A 24 0.73 -8.94 -7.50
C VAL A 24 0.02 -10.27 -7.77
N PRO A 25 -0.54 -10.99 -6.78
CA PRO A 25 -1.22 -12.27 -7.05
C PRO A 25 -2.43 -12.16 -7.96
N LYS A 26 -3.13 -11.02 -7.94
CA LYS A 26 -4.28 -10.77 -8.81
C LYS A 26 -3.92 -10.10 -10.12
N ILE A 27 -2.67 -9.64 -10.29
CA ILE A 27 -2.21 -8.81 -11.41
C ILE A 27 -3.13 -7.58 -11.60
N LYS A 28 -3.48 -6.92 -10.49
CA LYS A 28 -4.41 -5.78 -10.49
C LYS A 28 -3.85 -4.62 -9.66
N GLY A 29 -3.68 -3.47 -10.31
CA GLY A 29 -3.24 -2.23 -9.67
C GLY A 29 -4.01 -0.98 -10.12
N THR A 30 -4.92 -1.10 -11.09
CA THR A 30 -5.66 0.05 -11.63
C THR A 30 -6.66 0.60 -10.62
N HIS A 31 -7.40 -0.27 -9.94
CA HIS A 31 -8.40 0.11 -8.94
C HIS A 31 -7.77 0.74 -7.70
N THR A 32 -6.65 0.18 -7.22
CA THR A 32 -5.87 0.74 -6.11
C THR A 32 -5.22 2.07 -6.50
N ALA A 33 -4.72 2.20 -7.73
CA ALA A 33 -4.18 3.45 -8.24
C ALA A 33 -5.26 4.55 -8.28
N MET A 34 -6.43 4.26 -8.84
CA MET A 34 -7.55 5.21 -8.88
C MET A 34 -7.98 5.62 -7.47
N LYS A 35 -8.13 4.67 -6.55
CA LYS A 35 -8.55 5.00 -5.17
C LYS A 35 -7.50 5.82 -4.43
N SER A 36 -6.21 5.53 -4.63
CA SER A 36 -5.14 6.35 -4.05
C SER A 36 -5.21 7.80 -4.55
N GLY A 37 -5.57 8.02 -5.82
CA GLY A 37 -5.76 9.35 -6.38
C GLY A 37 -6.96 10.10 -5.81
N MET A 38 -8.09 9.42 -5.66
CA MET A 38 -9.26 10.01 -5.00
C MET A 38 -8.94 10.45 -3.57
N LEU A 39 -8.29 9.59 -2.78
CA LEU A 39 -7.91 9.91 -1.40
C LEU A 39 -6.89 11.06 -1.33
N ALA A 40 -5.95 11.13 -2.28
CA ALA A 40 -5.02 12.24 -2.37
C ALA A 40 -5.77 13.56 -2.66
N ALA A 41 -6.69 13.56 -3.63
CA ALA A 41 -7.49 14.73 -3.95
C ALA A 41 -8.38 15.17 -2.77
N GLU A 42 -9.05 14.23 -2.11
CA GLU A 42 -9.85 14.47 -0.90
C GLU A 42 -9.03 15.07 0.25
N ALA A 43 -7.76 14.68 0.40
CA ALA A 43 -6.88 15.22 1.44
C ALA A 43 -6.30 16.61 1.08
N ILE A 44 -6.01 16.85 -0.21
CA ILE A 44 -5.44 18.11 -0.69
C ILE A 44 -6.48 19.22 -0.71
N PHE A 45 -7.70 18.92 -1.21
CA PHE A 45 -8.69 19.95 -1.53
C PHE A 45 -9.04 20.87 -0.36
N PRO A 46 -9.34 20.37 0.86
CA PRO A 46 -9.62 21.21 2.03
C PRO A 46 -8.45 22.12 2.44
N LYS A 47 -7.20 21.70 2.20
CA LYS A 47 -6.02 22.49 2.56
C LYS A 47 -5.76 23.64 1.59
N ILE A 48 -6.08 23.46 0.31
CA ILE A 48 -5.93 24.51 -0.70
C ILE A 48 -7.07 25.52 -0.62
N THR A 49 -8.27 25.10 -0.20
CA THR A 49 -9.44 25.97 -0.09
C THR A 49 -9.59 26.65 1.27
N ALA A 50 -8.75 26.30 2.25
CA ALA A 50 -8.73 26.96 3.56
C ALA A 50 -8.29 28.43 3.43
N GLU A 51 -8.96 29.33 4.15
CA GLU A 51 -8.67 30.77 4.15
C GLU A 51 -7.26 31.09 4.67
N ASN A 52 -6.69 30.21 5.50
CA ASN A 52 -5.33 30.33 6.02
C ASN A 52 -4.61 28.97 5.89
N PRO A 53 -3.93 28.71 4.76
CA PRO A 53 -3.18 27.48 4.57
C PRO A 53 -1.92 27.51 5.45
N GLU A 54 -2.05 27.06 6.70
CA GLU A 54 -0.89 26.79 7.54
C GLU A 54 -0.11 25.61 6.96
N SER A 55 1.12 25.88 6.55
CA SER A 55 2.06 24.86 6.10
C SER A 55 3.36 25.06 6.86
N GLU A 56 3.81 24.01 7.56
CA GLU A 56 5.10 23.99 8.27
C GLU A 56 6.30 24.25 7.32
N THR A 57 6.08 24.02 6.02
CA THR A 57 7.09 24.11 4.96
C THR A 57 6.61 24.99 3.80
N LEU A 58 7.54 25.51 3.00
CA LEU A 58 7.26 26.29 1.77
C LEU A 58 6.29 25.57 0.81
N GLY A 59 6.39 24.24 0.72
CA GLY A 59 5.44 23.41 -0.01
C GLY A 59 4.38 22.81 0.92
N LEU A 60 3.16 22.65 0.43
CA LEU A 60 2.06 22.04 1.19
C LEU A 60 2.41 20.60 1.59
N HIS A 61 2.35 20.29 2.90
CA HIS A 61 2.53 18.93 3.41
C HIS A 61 1.18 18.35 3.86
N VAL A 62 0.82 17.19 3.30
CA VAL A 62 -0.50 16.54 3.52
C VAL A 62 -0.33 15.14 4.12
N PRO A 63 0.06 15.01 5.40
CA PRO A 63 0.24 13.71 6.06
C PRO A 63 -1.07 12.90 6.16
N GLU A 64 -2.22 13.56 6.16
CA GLU A 64 -3.56 12.97 6.27
C GLU A 64 -3.84 11.97 5.15
N TYR A 65 -3.25 12.18 3.96
CA TYR A 65 -3.34 11.23 2.85
C TYR A 65 -2.83 9.84 3.24
N ALA A 66 -1.70 9.77 3.96
CA ALA A 66 -1.13 8.48 4.36
C ALA A 66 -2.04 7.75 5.37
N GLU A 67 -2.67 8.49 6.27
CA GLU A 67 -3.62 7.94 7.25
C GLU A 67 -4.92 7.46 6.58
N ASN A 68 -5.48 8.29 5.70
CA ASN A 68 -6.67 7.95 4.92
C ASN A 68 -6.44 6.71 4.06
N LEU A 69 -5.25 6.59 3.45
CA LEU A 69 -4.90 5.39 2.70
C LEU A 69 -4.82 4.16 3.60
N LYS A 70 -4.16 4.24 4.77
CA LYS A 70 -4.08 3.14 5.76
C LYS A 70 -5.46 2.68 6.24
N ASN A 71 -6.40 3.60 6.38
CA ASN A 71 -7.77 3.30 6.80
C ASN A 71 -8.65 2.76 5.66
N SER A 72 -8.24 2.96 4.41
CA SER A 72 -8.99 2.53 3.23
C SER A 72 -8.94 1.01 2.99
N TRP A 73 -9.83 0.53 2.11
CA TRP A 73 -9.81 -0.86 1.66
C TRP A 73 -8.55 -1.21 0.87
N VAL A 74 -7.86 -0.23 0.27
CA VAL A 74 -6.62 -0.46 -0.49
C VAL A 74 -5.56 -1.07 0.42
N TRP A 75 -5.40 -0.51 1.62
CA TRP A 75 -4.43 -1.01 2.60
C TRP A 75 -4.78 -2.42 3.07
N LYS A 76 -6.07 -2.67 3.35
CA LYS A 76 -6.57 -3.99 3.75
C LYS A 76 -6.32 -5.04 2.66
N GLU A 77 -6.56 -4.68 1.39
CA GLU A 77 -6.33 -5.56 0.25
C GLU A 77 -4.84 -5.92 0.10
N LEU A 78 -3.96 -4.91 0.10
CA LEU A 78 -2.51 -5.11 -0.03
C LEU A 78 -1.93 -5.87 1.16
N TYR A 79 -2.45 -5.61 2.37
CA TYR A 79 -2.03 -6.30 3.59
C TYR A 79 -2.41 -7.78 3.57
N ALA A 80 -3.57 -8.15 3.03
CA ALA A 80 -4.01 -9.54 2.95
C ALA A 80 -3.15 -10.40 2.00
N VAL A 81 -2.53 -9.79 0.99
CA VAL A 81 -1.67 -10.48 0.02
C VAL A 81 -0.18 -10.34 0.31
N ARG A 82 0.20 -9.71 1.43
CA ARG A 82 1.58 -9.28 1.70
C ARG A 82 2.61 -10.39 1.72
N ASN A 83 2.21 -11.60 2.15
CA ASN A 83 3.11 -12.74 2.31
C ASN A 83 3.16 -13.65 1.07
N ILE A 84 2.29 -13.44 0.08
CA ILE A 84 2.21 -14.33 -1.07
C ILE A 84 3.49 -14.27 -1.89
N ARG A 85 3.95 -13.08 -2.32
CA ARG A 85 5.17 -12.96 -3.15
C ARG A 85 6.44 -13.44 -2.41
N PRO A 86 6.69 -13.04 -1.14
CA PRO A 86 7.82 -13.58 -0.38
C PRO A 86 7.78 -15.10 -0.19
N SER A 87 6.59 -15.72 -0.12
CA SER A 87 6.48 -17.17 0.08
C SER A 87 7.07 -18.01 -1.06
N PHE A 88 7.32 -17.42 -2.24
CA PHE A 88 7.99 -18.08 -3.36
C PHE A 88 9.51 -18.14 -3.21
N HIS A 89 10.09 -17.37 -2.28
CA HIS A 89 11.54 -17.27 -2.07
C HIS A 89 12.01 -18.27 -1.00
N ASN A 90 11.42 -19.47 -0.97
CA ASN A 90 11.84 -20.57 -0.11
C ASN A 90 12.57 -21.65 -0.94
N TYR A 91 13.17 -22.61 -0.25
CA TYR A 91 13.88 -23.73 -0.89
C TYR A 91 13.00 -24.52 -1.88
N PHE A 92 11.69 -24.55 -1.64
CA PHE A 92 10.69 -25.23 -2.47
C PHE A 92 10.12 -24.36 -3.60
N GLY A 93 10.62 -23.13 -3.77
CA GLY A 93 10.29 -22.19 -4.84
C GLY A 93 8.78 -22.06 -5.11
N LEU A 94 8.40 -22.31 -6.36
CA LEU A 94 7.02 -22.23 -6.85
C LEU A 94 6.04 -23.08 -6.02
N TYR A 95 6.42 -24.32 -5.72
CA TYR A 95 5.56 -25.26 -5.00
C TYR A 95 5.35 -24.84 -3.55
N GLY A 96 6.40 -24.34 -2.89
CA GLY A 96 6.30 -23.78 -1.55
C GLY A 96 5.36 -22.58 -1.48
N GLY A 97 5.47 -21.66 -2.44
CA GLY A 97 4.58 -20.49 -2.53
C GLY A 97 3.12 -20.84 -2.81
N MET A 98 2.87 -21.87 -3.64
CA MET A 98 1.52 -22.37 -3.90
C MET A 98 0.87 -22.98 -2.65
N VAL A 99 1.59 -23.85 -1.92
CA VAL A 99 1.07 -24.45 -0.67
C VAL A 99 0.81 -23.36 0.37
N TYR A 100 1.74 -22.40 0.52
CA TYR A 100 1.57 -21.28 1.44
C TYR A 100 0.32 -20.46 1.11
N THR A 101 0.11 -20.14 -0.17
CA THR A 101 -1.07 -19.41 -0.63
C THR A 101 -2.35 -20.21 -0.37
N GLY A 102 -2.34 -21.53 -0.64
CA GLY A 102 -3.49 -22.41 -0.37
C GLY A 102 -3.86 -22.52 1.11
N ILE A 103 -2.88 -22.51 2.01
CA ILE A 103 -3.17 -22.58 3.46
C ILE A 103 -3.55 -21.19 3.97
N PHE A 104 -2.67 -20.22 3.82
CA PHE A 104 -2.79 -18.96 4.55
C PHE A 104 -3.66 -17.92 3.85
N TYR A 105 -3.69 -17.90 2.52
CA TYR A 105 -4.57 -16.98 1.80
C TYR A 105 -5.96 -17.58 1.59
N TRP A 106 -6.08 -18.83 1.17
CA TRP A 106 -7.38 -19.43 0.89
C TRP A 106 -8.16 -19.80 2.16
N ILE A 107 -7.52 -20.38 3.19
CA ILE A 107 -8.18 -20.72 4.47
C ILE A 107 -8.17 -19.52 5.41
N CYS A 108 -7.00 -18.95 5.69
CA CYS A 108 -6.86 -17.90 6.71
C CYS A 108 -7.08 -16.46 6.20
N ARG A 109 -7.40 -16.28 4.90
CA ARG A 109 -7.64 -14.96 4.26
C ARG A 109 -6.52 -13.94 4.48
N GLY A 110 -5.27 -14.39 4.67
CA GLY A 110 -4.12 -13.51 4.91
C GLY A 110 -4.10 -12.83 6.27
N LYS A 111 -4.85 -13.35 7.27
CA LYS A 111 -4.90 -12.84 8.65
C LYS A 111 -3.76 -13.34 9.55
N GLU A 112 -2.63 -13.68 8.96
CA GLU A 112 -1.47 -14.18 9.71
C GLU A 112 -0.92 -13.07 10.62
N PRO A 113 -0.42 -13.38 11.84
CA PRO A 113 0.14 -12.38 12.74
C PRO A 113 1.60 -11.98 12.38
N TRP A 114 2.17 -12.51 11.30
CA TRP A 114 3.53 -12.20 10.85
C TRP A 114 3.57 -11.63 9.43
N THR A 115 4.71 -11.03 9.06
CA THR A 115 4.98 -10.54 7.70
C THR A 115 6.33 -11.10 7.25
N LEU A 116 6.35 -11.77 6.09
CA LEU A 116 7.55 -12.31 5.47
C LEU A 116 8.36 -11.19 4.78
N LYS A 117 9.68 -11.24 4.91
CA LYS A 117 10.60 -10.30 4.28
C LYS A 117 10.97 -10.73 2.87
N HIS A 118 11.37 -9.77 2.03
CA HIS A 118 11.90 -10.08 0.72
C HIS A 118 13.36 -10.55 0.83
N ALA A 119 13.80 -11.43 -0.06
CA ALA A 119 15.16 -12.00 -0.04
C ALA A 119 16.29 -10.98 -0.35
N GLY A 120 15.98 -9.70 -0.51
CA GLY A 120 16.93 -8.60 -0.75
C GLY A 120 16.89 -7.52 0.34
N GLU A 121 16.25 -7.81 1.48
CA GLU A 121 16.23 -6.99 2.70
C GLU A 121 16.99 -7.67 3.85
#